data_AF-A0A965KPK6-F1
#
_entry.id   AF-A0A965KPK6-F1
#
_cell.length_a   1.000
_cell.length_b   1.000
_cell.length_c   1.000
_cell.angle_alpha   90.00
_cell.angle_beta   90.00
_cell.angle_gamma   90.00
#
_symmetry.space_group_name_H-M   'P 1'
#
loop_
_entity.id
_entity.type
_entity.pdbx_description
1 polymer ?
#
loop_
_entity_poly.entity_id
_entity_poly.type
_entity_poly.pdbx_seq_one_letter_code
_entity_poly.pdbx_strand_id
1 'polypeptide(L)'
;MAEMTELSPAEEKSFLSWIKGTEWFKEYVKEYDEAPDLDTADYDYRAAWKAGIRPERDPYDKNKFHWPSSDEGGKMLKSESHPTAWKEYFMRETGKNPDEVGITKADYERLEKAGRLRGRTMLMDSEIE
;
A
#
# COMPACT_ATOMS: atom_id res chain seq x y z
N MET A 1 2.52 7.27 13.31
CA MET A 1 2.52 5.81 13.53
C MET A 1 1.14 5.31 13.13
N ALA A 2 1.03 4.22 12.36
CA ALA A 2 -0.28 3.66 12.08
C ALA A 2 -0.91 3.24 13.40
N GLU A 3 -2.13 3.68 13.70
CA GLU A 3 -2.89 3.15 14.86
C GLU A 3 -3.17 1.68 14.58
N MET A 4 -2.42 0.79 15.23
CA MET A 4 -2.59 -0.65 15.05
C MET A 4 -3.93 -1.07 15.62
N THR A 5 -4.72 -1.75 14.81
CA THR A 5 -6.03 -2.25 15.20
C THR A 5 -5.87 -3.41 16.15
N GLU A 6 -6.35 -3.26 17.38
CA GLU A 6 -6.39 -4.33 18.37
C GLU A 6 -7.59 -5.26 18.10
N LEU A 7 -7.33 -6.55 17.92
CA LEU A 7 -8.35 -7.59 17.80
C LEU A 7 -8.60 -8.26 19.15
N SER A 8 -9.82 -8.72 19.40
CA SER A 8 -10.06 -9.63 20.52
C SER A 8 -9.29 -10.95 20.34
N PRO A 9 -8.97 -11.71 21.41
CA PRO A 9 -8.22 -12.95 21.29
C PRO A 9 -8.85 -13.99 20.33
N ALA A 10 -10.18 -13.99 20.21
CA ALA A 10 -10.90 -14.86 19.29
C ALA A 10 -10.77 -14.40 17.83
N GLU A 11 -10.83 -13.09 17.59
CA GLU A 11 -10.60 -12.49 16.29
C GLU A 11 -9.15 -12.66 15.84
N GLU A 12 -8.18 -12.45 16.73
CA GLU A 12 -6.75 -12.63 16.44
C GLU A 12 -6.46 -14.06 15.99
N LYS A 13 -7.05 -15.06 16.67
CA LYS A 13 -6.91 -16.46 16.25
C LYS A 13 -7.49 -16.72 14.86
N SER A 14 -8.62 -16.09 14.55
CA SER A 14 -9.28 -16.21 13.24
C SER A 14 -8.47 -15.53 12.14
N PHE A 15 -7.96 -14.32 12.41
CA PHE A 15 -7.05 -13.57 11.55
C PHE A 15 -5.78 -14.36 11.26
N LEU A 16 -5.09 -14.86 12.28
CA LEU A 16 -3.85 -15.64 12.13
C LEU A 16 -4.07 -16.92 11.33
N SER A 17 -5.19 -17.61 11.54
CA SER A 17 -5.53 -18.81 10.76
C SER A 17 -5.82 -18.46 9.30
N TRP A 18 -6.49 -17.33 9.06
CA TRP A 18 -6.85 -16.88 7.72
C TRP A 18 -5.62 -16.43 6.94
N ILE A 19 -4.80 -15.53 7.49
CA ILE A 19 -3.66 -14.92 6.80
C ILE A 19 -2.60 -15.96 6.43
N LYS A 20 -2.32 -16.91 7.33
CA LYS A 20 -1.41 -18.05 7.07
C LYS A 20 -1.93 -18.98 5.97
N GLY A 21 -3.23 -18.97 5.69
CA GLY A 21 -3.85 -19.73 4.61
C GLY A 21 -3.79 -19.05 3.24
N THR A 22 -3.48 -17.74 3.19
CA THR A 22 -3.45 -16.97 1.94
C THR A 22 -2.32 -17.40 1.01
N GLU A 23 -2.52 -17.20 -0.30
CA GLU A 23 -1.46 -17.45 -1.28
C GLU A 23 -0.28 -16.49 -1.11
N TRP A 24 -0.54 -15.23 -0.72
CA TRP A 24 0.49 -14.25 -0.36
C TRP A 24 1.44 -14.78 0.72
N PHE A 25 0.91 -15.32 1.82
CA PHE A 25 1.75 -15.84 2.91
C PHE A 25 2.64 -16.98 2.44
N LYS A 26 2.11 -17.87 1.59
CA LYS A 26 2.88 -18.98 1.01
C LYS A 26 3.96 -18.50 0.05
N GLU A 27 3.66 -17.49 -0.77
CA GLU A 27 4.59 -16.88 -1.71
C GLU A 27 5.71 -16.15 -0.96
N TYR A 28 5.38 -15.39 0.09
CA TYR A 28 6.35 -14.71 0.94
C TYR A 28 7.33 -15.68 1.59
N VAL A 29 6.81 -16.74 2.25
CA VAL A 29 7.67 -17.77 2.87
C VAL A 29 8.55 -18.45 1.84
N LYS A 30 8.03 -18.71 0.63
CA LYS A 30 8.81 -19.33 -0.46
C LYS A 30 9.91 -18.41 -0.99
N GLU A 31 9.68 -17.10 -1.02
CA GLU A 31 10.62 -16.12 -1.56
C GLU A 31 11.72 -15.75 -0.55
N TYR A 32 11.35 -15.57 0.72
CA TYR A 32 12.25 -15.06 1.77
C TYR A 32 12.73 -16.15 2.74
N ASP A 33 12.23 -17.39 2.61
CA ASP A 33 12.49 -18.51 3.53
C ASP A 33 12.12 -18.22 5.00
N GLU A 34 11.35 -17.15 5.25
CA GLU A 34 10.90 -16.70 6.56
C GLU A 34 9.41 -16.35 6.57
N ALA A 35 8.78 -16.43 7.74
CA ALA A 35 7.40 -16.00 7.91
C ALA A 35 7.34 -14.46 7.91
N PRO A 36 6.38 -13.84 7.20
CA PRO A 36 6.21 -12.40 7.26
C PRO A 36 5.89 -11.97 8.70
N ASP A 37 6.47 -10.84 9.11
CA ASP A 37 6.13 -10.22 10.38
C ASP A 37 4.74 -9.58 10.27
N LEU A 38 3.78 -10.15 11.00
CA LEU A 38 2.39 -9.71 11.03
C LEU A 38 2.12 -8.68 12.14
N ASP A 39 3.12 -8.40 12.98
CA ASP A 39 3.06 -7.49 14.12
C ASP A 39 3.98 -6.28 13.90
N THR A 40 4.12 -5.87 12.65
CA THR A 40 5.00 -4.77 12.27
C THR A 40 4.28 -3.43 12.37
N ALA A 41 5.00 -2.40 12.81
CA ALA A 41 4.52 -1.01 12.79
C ALA A 41 4.34 -0.47 11.36
N ASP A 42 4.81 -1.20 10.34
CA ASP A 42 4.76 -0.80 8.93
C ASP A 42 3.40 -1.03 8.27
N TYR A 43 2.62 -2.01 8.74
CA TYR A 43 1.33 -2.35 8.14
C TYR A 43 0.32 -2.88 9.15
N ASP A 44 -0.88 -2.30 9.15
CA ASP A 44 -1.99 -2.78 9.98
C ASP A 44 -2.79 -3.89 9.26
N TYR A 45 -2.26 -5.11 9.33
CA TYR A 45 -2.94 -6.30 8.77
C TYR A 45 -4.31 -6.56 9.41
N ARG A 46 -4.51 -6.12 10.65
CA ARG A 46 -5.72 -6.36 11.43
C ARG A 46 -6.84 -5.44 10.96
N ALA A 47 -6.53 -4.16 10.72
CA ALA A 47 -7.43 -3.25 10.01
C ALA A 47 -7.81 -3.79 8.63
N ALA A 48 -6.81 -4.23 7.86
CA ALA A 48 -7.05 -4.76 6.51
C ALA A 48 -8.01 -5.96 6.54
N TRP A 49 -7.77 -6.92 7.43
CA TRP A 49 -8.64 -8.08 7.61
C TRP A 49 -10.06 -7.68 8.03
N LYS A 50 -10.23 -6.75 8.98
CA LYS A 50 -11.56 -6.26 9.40
C LYS A 50 -12.28 -5.52 8.28
N ALA A 51 -11.55 -4.81 7.43
CA ALA A 51 -12.09 -4.14 6.26
C ALA A 51 -12.40 -5.12 5.10
N GLY A 52 -12.11 -6.42 5.26
CA GLY A 52 -12.29 -7.43 4.21
C GLY A 52 -11.25 -7.34 3.09
N ILE A 53 -10.21 -6.55 3.27
CA ILE A 53 -9.13 -6.31 2.31
C ILE A 53 -8.23 -7.55 2.25
N ARG A 54 -7.78 -7.84 1.03
CA ARG A 54 -6.94 -9.00 0.73
C ARG A 54 -5.75 -8.56 -0.10
N PRO A 55 -4.64 -9.31 -0.04
CA PRO A 55 -3.55 -9.07 -0.97
C PRO A 55 -4.00 -9.45 -2.39
N GLU A 56 -3.69 -8.59 -3.34
CA GLU A 56 -4.04 -8.76 -4.76
C GLU A 56 -2.77 -8.82 -5.60
N ARG A 57 -2.84 -9.46 -6.76
CA ARG A 57 -1.67 -9.50 -7.65
C ARG A 57 -1.47 -8.12 -8.28
N ASP A 58 -0.28 -7.57 -8.12
CA ASP A 58 0.09 -6.32 -8.75
C ASP A 58 0.80 -6.60 -10.10
N PRO A 59 0.20 -6.22 -11.24
CA PRO A 59 0.78 -6.52 -12.55
C PRO A 59 2.07 -5.73 -12.82
N TYR A 60 2.32 -4.65 -12.07
CA TYR A 60 3.51 -3.80 -12.21
C TYR A 60 4.68 -4.28 -11.32
N ASP A 61 4.39 -5.05 -10.25
CA ASP A 61 5.38 -5.68 -9.36
C ASP A 61 5.54 -7.18 -9.67
N LYS A 62 5.85 -7.50 -10.93
CA LYS A 62 6.11 -8.89 -11.39
C LYS A 62 4.97 -9.88 -11.04
N ASN A 63 3.73 -9.40 -10.98
CA ASN A 63 2.54 -10.19 -10.64
C ASN A 63 2.55 -10.77 -9.21
N LYS A 64 3.33 -10.17 -8.30
CA LYS A 64 3.40 -10.53 -6.89
C LYS A 64 2.15 -10.10 -6.14
N PHE A 65 1.85 -10.81 -5.06
CA PHE A 65 0.78 -10.40 -4.16
C PHE A 65 1.19 -9.17 -3.34
N HIS A 66 0.37 -8.12 -3.38
CA HIS A 66 0.60 -6.84 -2.73
C HIS A 66 -0.60 -6.44 -1.89
N TRP A 67 -0.31 -5.91 -0.69
CA TRP A 67 -1.34 -5.31 0.17
C TRP A 67 -1.59 -3.86 -0.22
N PRO A 68 -2.85 -3.43 -0.33
CA PRO A 68 -3.19 -2.05 -0.63
C PRO A 68 -2.75 -1.15 0.52
N SER A 69 -2.40 0.09 0.18
CA SER A 69 -1.83 1.05 1.12
C SER A 69 -2.89 1.70 2.01
N SER A 70 -4.16 1.66 1.62
CA SER A 70 -5.31 2.15 2.38
C SER A 70 -6.59 1.35 2.12
N ASP A 71 -7.60 1.57 2.95
CA ASP A 71 -8.95 1.05 2.74
C ASP A 71 -9.78 1.91 1.78
N GLU A 72 -10.98 1.45 1.42
CA GLU A 72 -11.91 2.16 0.53
C GLU A 72 -12.33 3.55 1.08
N GLY A 73 -12.22 3.76 2.39
CA GLY A 73 -12.49 5.03 3.07
C GLY A 73 -11.29 5.99 3.10
N GLY A 74 -10.14 5.58 2.57
CA GLY A 74 -8.91 6.36 2.59
C GLY A 74 -8.18 6.32 3.94
N LYS A 75 -8.50 5.41 4.85
CA LYS A 75 -7.68 5.16 6.05
C LYS A 75 -6.40 4.45 5.63
N MET A 76 -5.24 5.04 5.96
CA MET A 76 -3.95 4.42 5.68
C MET A 76 -3.78 3.13 6.49
N LEU A 77 -3.41 2.05 5.80
CA LEU A 77 -3.04 0.76 6.40
C LEU A 77 -1.52 0.63 6.51
N LYS A 78 -0.78 1.32 5.64
CA LYS A 78 0.68 1.47 5.74
C LYS A 78 1.06 2.59 6.68
N SER A 79 2.18 2.42 7.37
CA SER A 79 2.83 3.51 8.08
C SER A 79 3.22 4.62 7.11
N GLU A 80 3.17 5.87 7.56
CA GLU A 80 3.58 7.03 6.76
C GLU A 80 5.08 6.95 6.36
N SER A 81 5.88 6.27 7.18
CA SER A 81 7.31 6.07 6.96
C SER A 81 7.63 4.93 5.99
N HIS A 82 6.63 4.15 5.56
CA HIS A 82 6.85 3.01 4.69
C HIS A 82 7.48 3.48 3.36
N PRO A 83 8.50 2.78 2.82
CA PRO A 83 9.23 3.22 1.62
C PRO A 83 8.34 3.40 0.37
N THR A 84 7.15 2.78 0.36
CA THR A 84 6.14 2.89 -0.70
C THR A 84 4.90 3.69 -0.31
N ALA A 85 4.85 4.32 0.87
CA ALA A 85 3.71 5.13 1.30
C ALA A 85 3.42 6.30 0.32
N TRP A 86 4.46 6.91 -0.25
CA TRP A 86 4.35 7.98 -1.26
C TRP A 86 3.53 7.58 -2.50
N LYS A 87 3.51 6.29 -2.86
CA LYS A 87 2.74 5.82 -4.00
C LYS A 87 1.24 6.03 -3.80
N GLU A 88 0.77 5.83 -2.58
CA GLU A 88 -0.63 6.06 -2.20
C GLU A 88 -0.98 7.54 -2.20
N TYR A 89 -0.11 8.40 -1.67
CA TYR A 89 -0.32 9.85 -1.74
C TYR A 89 -0.41 10.33 -3.20
N PHE A 90 0.49 9.85 -4.06
CA PHE A 90 0.44 10.13 -5.50
C PHE A 90 -0.87 9.65 -6.15
N MET A 91 -1.32 8.43 -5.85
CA MET A 91 -2.57 7.90 -6.39
C MET A 91 -3.78 8.72 -5.93
N ARG A 92 -3.82 9.16 -4.67
CA ARG A 92 -4.90 10.01 -4.15
C ARG A 92 -4.94 11.39 -4.80
N GLU A 93 -3.77 11.99 -5.02
CA GLU A 93 -3.68 13.33 -5.60
C GLU A 93 -3.93 13.33 -7.11
N THR A 94 -3.51 12.29 -7.82
CA THR A 94 -3.51 12.26 -9.29
C THR A 94 -4.55 11.31 -9.90
N GLY A 95 -5.06 10.36 -9.13
CA GLY A 95 -5.91 9.27 -9.62
C GLY A 95 -5.16 8.24 -10.47
N LYS A 96 -3.82 8.30 -10.54
CA LYS A 96 -3.00 7.43 -11.39
C LYS A 96 -2.02 6.60 -10.57
N ASN A 97 -1.85 5.34 -10.92
CA ASN A 97 -0.83 4.48 -10.31
C ASN A 97 0.58 4.98 -10.75
N PRO A 98 1.48 5.34 -9.83
CA PRO A 98 2.81 5.84 -10.18
C PRO A 98 3.64 4.82 -10.98
N ASP A 99 3.46 3.53 -10.73
CA ASP A 99 4.14 2.48 -11.49
C ASP A 99 3.60 2.38 -12.94
N GLU A 100 2.33 2.69 -13.17
CA GLU A 100 1.73 2.76 -14.51
C GLU A 100 2.30 3.94 -15.32
N VAL A 101 2.51 5.09 -14.67
CA VAL A 101 3.02 6.30 -15.31
C VAL A 101 4.54 6.45 -15.23
N GLY A 102 5.25 5.46 -14.67
CA GLY A 102 6.71 5.44 -14.55
C GLY A 102 7.28 6.51 -13.60
N ILE A 103 6.50 6.99 -12.64
CA ILE A 103 6.92 7.99 -11.66
C ILE A 103 7.72 7.30 -10.55
N THR A 104 8.93 7.81 -10.27
CA THR A 104 9.76 7.32 -9.17
C THR A 104 9.52 8.12 -7.88
N LYS A 105 10.01 7.61 -6.74
CA LYS A 105 9.98 8.36 -5.47
C LYS A 105 10.63 9.74 -5.59
N ALA A 106 11.76 9.82 -6.31
CA ALA A 106 12.45 11.10 -6.52
C ALA A 106 11.61 12.07 -7.37
N ASP A 107 10.84 11.57 -8.33
CA ASP A 107 9.89 12.39 -9.10
C ASP A 107 8.75 12.89 -8.24
N TYR A 108 8.17 12.04 -7.39
CA TYR A 108 7.15 12.42 -6.42
C TYR A 108 7.65 13.54 -5.50
N GLU A 109 8.83 13.37 -4.88
CA GLU A 109 9.42 14.39 -3.99
C GLU A 109 9.67 15.72 -4.72
N ARG A 110 10.08 15.67 -6.00
CA ARG A 110 10.23 16.86 -6.84
C ARG A 110 8.88 17.55 -7.10
N LEU A 111 7.84 16.79 -7.44
CA LEU A 111 6.50 17.32 -7.70
C LEU A 111 5.86 17.90 -6.44
N GLU A 112 6.03 17.24 -5.29
CA GLU A 112 5.56 17.71 -3.99
C GLU A 112 6.24 19.02 -3.59
N LYS A 113 7.58 19.07 -3.69
CA LYS A 113 8.36 20.29 -3.39
C LYS A 113 8.03 21.45 -4.31
N ALA A 114 7.69 21.16 -5.57
CA ALA A 114 7.25 22.16 -6.54
C ALA A 114 5.78 22.60 -6.34
N GLY A 115 5.06 22.01 -5.38
CA GLY A 115 3.63 22.30 -5.15
C GLY A 115 2.71 21.80 -6.27
N ARG A 116 3.19 20.90 -7.14
CA ARG A 116 2.45 20.44 -8.34
C ARG A 116 1.46 19.31 -8.07
N LEU A 117 1.48 18.74 -6.86
CA LEU A 117 0.52 17.70 -6.43
C LEU A 117 -0.67 18.30 -5.67
N ARG A 118 -0.40 19.31 -4.82
CA ARG A 118 -1.43 20.09 -4.10
C ARG A 118 -2.04 21.17 -4.98
N GLY A 119 -2.78 20.75 -5.99
CA GLY A 119 -3.51 21.67 -6.82
C GLY A 119 -4.29 20.91 -7.87
N ARG A 120 -5.61 20.94 -7.75
CA ARG A 120 -6.56 20.59 -8.80
C ARG A 120 -6.36 21.54 -9.99
N THR A 121 -5.25 21.39 -10.71
CA THR A 121 -5.01 21.90 -12.04
C THR A 121 -4.26 20.80 -12.74
N MET A 122 -5.01 19.93 -13.44
CA MET A 122 -4.46 19.20 -14.56
C MET A 122 -3.71 20.22 -15.42
N LEU A 123 -2.38 20.17 -15.44
CA LEU A 123 -1.64 20.60 -16.61
C LEU A 123 -1.83 19.49 -17.65
N MET A 124 -3.02 19.47 -18.23
CA MET A 124 -3.10 19.34 -19.68
C MET A 124 -2.46 20.61 -20.24
N ASP A 125 -1.67 20.42 -21.29
CA ASP A 125 -0.93 21.43 -22.04
C ASP A 125 0.41 21.88 -21.45
N SER A 126 1.48 21.36 -22.06
CA SER A 126 2.56 22.19 -22.65
C SER A 126 3.37 21.30 -23.60
N GLU A 127 2.86 21.23 -24.84
CA GLU A 127 3.60 21.46 -26.09
C GLU A 127 5.03 20.91 -26.20
N ILE A 128 5.15 19.87 -27.03
CA ILE A 128 6.34 19.61 -27.84
C ILE A 128 6.32 20.64 -28.97
N GLU A 129 7.23 21.62 -28.91
CA GLU A 129 7.85 22.24 -30.08
C GLU A 129 9.36 22.39 -29.85
#